data_AF-A0A940WEX8-F1
#
_entry.id   AF-A0A940WEX8-F1
#
_cell.length_a   1.000
_cell.length_b   1.000
_cell.length_c   1.000
_cell.angle_alpha   90.00
_cell.angle_beta   90.00
_cell.angle_gamma   90.00
#
_symmetry.space_group_name_H-M   'P 1'
#
loop_
_entity.id
_entity.type
_entity.pdbx_description
1 polymer ?
#
loop_
_entity_poly.entity_id
_entity_poly.type
_entity_poly.pdbx_seq_one_letter_code
_entity_poly.pdbx_strand_id
1 'polypeptide(L)'
;MADPSVTVVGAGLAGSEAALYLSRAGVAVDLHEMRPAKLTPAHRSGRFAELVCSNSLGSGELTSGKGLLKEELRILGSALL
;
A
#
# COMPACT_ATOMS: atom_id res chain seq x y z
N MET A 1 -23.02 -18.54 1.36
CA MET A 1 -21.58 -18.71 1.64
C MET A 1 -20.91 -17.45 1.15
N ALA A 2 -20.02 -16.83 1.93
CA ALA A 2 -19.28 -15.68 1.44
C ALA A 2 -18.37 -16.13 0.29
N ASP A 3 -18.30 -15.35 -0.79
CA ASP A 3 -17.32 -15.59 -1.84
C ASP A 3 -15.90 -15.57 -1.23
N PRO A 4 -14.97 -16.39 -1.75
CA PRO A 4 -13.60 -16.39 -1.26
C PRO A 4 -12.96 -15.01 -1.42
N SER A 5 -12.52 -14.41 -0.32
CA SER A 5 -11.82 -13.13 -0.27
C SER A 5 -10.38 -13.31 0.20
N VAL A 6 -9.51 -12.38 -0.19
CA VAL A 6 -8.13 -12.27 0.32
C VAL A 6 -8.12 -11.27 1.46
N THR A 7 -7.67 -11.71 2.63
CA THR A 7 -7.49 -10.84 3.79
C THR A 7 -6.13 -10.12 3.73
N VAL A 8 -6.15 -8.80 3.80
CA VAL A 8 -4.95 -7.96 3.93
C VAL A 8 -4.97 -7.29 5.30
N VAL A 9 -3.95 -7.55 6.12
CA VAL A 9 -3.85 -7.00 7.47
C VAL A 9 -2.85 -5.85 7.48
N GLY A 10 -3.35 -4.65 7.76
CA GLY A 10 -2.62 -3.38 7.78
C GLY A 10 -2.78 -2.60 6.47
N ALA A 11 -3.14 -1.33 6.57
CA ALA A 11 -3.30 -0.42 5.43
C ALA A 11 -2.18 0.65 5.40
N GLY A 12 -0.95 0.19 5.58
CA GLY A 12 0.25 0.96 5.19
C GLY A 12 0.49 0.90 3.67
N LEU A 13 1.58 1.47 3.17
CA LEU A 13 1.87 1.50 1.72
C LEU A 13 1.73 0.14 1.03
N ALA A 14 2.36 -0.91 1.58
CA ALA A 14 2.33 -2.25 1.00
C ALA A 14 0.92 -2.88 1.03
N GLY A 15 0.20 -2.77 2.15
CA GLY A 15 -1.13 -3.36 2.27
C GLY A 15 -2.18 -2.64 1.41
N SER A 16 -2.07 -1.31 1.30
CA SER A 16 -2.91 -0.52 0.40
C SER A 16 -2.66 -0.85 -1.07
N GLU A 17 -1.39 -1.01 -1.48
CA GLU A 17 -1.06 -1.41 -2.86
C GLU A 17 -1.54 -2.83 -3.16
N ALA A 18 -1.33 -3.78 -2.25
CA ALA A 18 -1.83 -5.14 -2.38
C ALA A 18 -3.36 -5.19 -2.54
N ALA A 19 -4.09 -4.44 -1.71
CA ALA A 19 -5.54 -4.36 -1.80
C ALA A 19 -6.01 -3.76 -3.14
N LEU A 20 -5.36 -2.68 -3.60
CA LEU A 20 -5.67 -2.07 -4.89
C LEU A 20 -5.38 -3.01 -6.05
N TYR A 21 -4.23 -3.66 -6.07
CA TYR A 21 -3.84 -4.61 -7.11
C TYR A 21 -4.84 -5.78 -7.20
N LEU A 22 -5.16 -6.42 -6.07
CA LEU A 22 -6.12 -7.53 -6.01
C LEU A 22 -7.52 -7.10 -6.44
N SER A 23 -7.99 -5.94 -5.97
CA SER A 23 -9.31 -5.41 -6.35
C SER A 23 -9.43 -5.13 -7.85
N ARG A 24 -8.36 -4.61 -8.48
CA ARG A 24 -8.29 -4.37 -9.94
C ARG A 24 -8.27 -5.66 -10.75
N ALA A 25 -7.73 -6.73 -10.17
CA ALA A 25 -7.78 -8.07 -10.75
C ALA A 25 -9.12 -8.79 -10.53
N GLY A 26 -10.12 -8.14 -9.92
CA GLY A 26 -11.45 -8.72 -9.66
C GLY A 26 -11.48 -9.67 -8.46
N VAL A 27 -10.46 -9.65 -7.59
CA VAL A 27 -10.41 -10.45 -6.37
C VAL A 27 -11.04 -9.66 -5.23
N ALA A 28 -11.97 -10.28 -4.50
CA ALA A 28 -12.54 -9.68 -3.30
C ALA A 28 -11.47 -9.53 -2.20
N VAL A 29 -11.41 -8.37 -1.55
CA VAL A 29 -10.39 -8.06 -0.53
C VAL A 29 -11.04 -7.59 0.76
N ASP A 30 -10.63 -8.20 1.87
CA ASP A 30 -10.93 -7.72 3.22
C ASP A 30 -9.69 -7.01 3.77
N LEU A 31 -9.67 -5.67 3.69
CA LEU A 31 -8.57 -4.84 4.20
C LEU A 31 -8.85 -4.42 5.64
N HIS A 32 -8.06 -4.92 6.58
CA HIS A 32 -8.17 -4.59 7.99
C HIS A 32 -7.14 -3.54 8.40
N GLU A 33 -7.59 -2.45 9.00
CA GLU A 33 -6.74 -1.42 9.57
C GLU A 33 -7.23 -1.07 10.98
N MET A 34 -6.32 -1.00 11.94
CA MET A 34 -6.66 -0.67 13.32
C MET A 34 -6.99 0.82 13.50
N ARG A 35 -6.44 1.68 12.62
CA ARG A 35 -6.67 3.13 12.61
C ARG A 35 -8.01 3.44 11.92
N PRO A 36 -8.75 4.49 12.34
CA PRO A 36 -8.40 5.46 13.39
C PRO A 36 -8.70 4.99 14.83
N ALA A 37 -9.35 3.84 15.02
CA ALA A 37 -9.76 3.39 16.36
C ALA A 37 -8.56 3.22 17.32
N LYS A 38 -7.42 2.77 16.79
CA LYS A 38 -6.14 2.71 17.51
C LYS A 38 -5.02 3.30 16.67
N LEU A 39 -4.61 4.52 17.00
CA LEU A 39 -3.44 5.17 16.40
C LEU A 39 -2.14 4.71 17.09
N THR A 40 -1.01 4.91 16.40
CA THR A 40 0.33 4.87 17.02
C THR A 40 0.91 6.29 17.08
N PRO A 41 1.94 6.56 17.91
CA PRO A 41 2.53 7.90 17.99
C PRO A 41 3.06 8.48 16.67
N ALA A 42 3.33 7.61 15.68
CA ALA A 42 3.80 8.02 14.37
C ALA A 42 2.67 8.50 13.45
N HIS A 43 1.45 8.00 13.64
CA HIS A 43 0.31 8.29 12.76
C HIS A 43 -0.50 9.48 13.28
N ARG A 44 -0.93 10.33 12.35
CA ARG A 44 -1.77 11.51 12.58
C ARG A 44 -3.18 11.34 12.03
N SER A 45 -3.46 10.25 11.32
CA SER A 45 -4.77 10.00 10.73
C SER A 45 -5.17 8.52 10.71
N GLY A 46 -6.45 8.27 10.40
CA GLY A 46 -6.96 6.95 10.03
C GLY A 46 -6.85 6.62 8.55
N ARG A 47 -6.14 7.44 7.76
CA ARG A 47 -6.05 7.23 6.31
C ARG A 47 -5.05 6.13 5.99
N PHE A 48 -5.37 5.40 4.94
CA PHE A 48 -4.51 4.36 4.39
C PHE A 48 -3.27 4.99 3.75
N ALA A 49 -2.19 4.22 3.66
CA ALA A 49 -0.91 4.64 3.06
C ALA A 49 -0.31 5.95 3.62
N GLU A 50 -0.59 6.29 4.89
CA GLU A 50 -0.02 7.48 5.53
C GLU A 50 1.51 7.42 5.61
N LEU A 51 2.19 8.48 5.15
CA LEU A 51 3.62 8.68 5.34
C LEU A 51 3.88 9.30 6.72
N VAL A 52 4.54 8.56 7.60
CA VAL A 52 4.73 8.95 9.01
C VAL A 52 6.13 9.51 9.33
N CYS A 53 7.03 9.54 8.34
CA CYS A 53 8.40 10.03 8.50
C CYS A 53 8.72 11.00 7.36
N SER A 54 9.65 10.65 6.46
CA SER A 54 9.94 11.44 5.27
C SER A 54 8.82 11.34 4.23
N ASN A 55 8.61 12.42 3.47
CA ASN A 55 7.79 12.41 2.26
C ASN A 55 8.57 11.97 1.01
N SER A 56 9.87 11.71 1.14
CA SER A 56 10.68 11.17 0.05
C SER A 56 10.45 9.67 -0.10
N LEU A 57 10.06 9.24 -1.30
CA LEU A 57 10.02 7.82 -1.67
C LEU A 57 11.38 7.29 -2.13
N GLY A 58 12.47 8.05 -1.95
CA GLY A 58 13.80 7.74 -2.47
C GLY A 58 14.00 8.11 -3.95
N SER A 59 15.18 7.79 -4.49
CA SER A 59 15.56 8.11 -5.87
C SER A 59 14.60 7.49 -6.90
N GLY A 60 14.47 8.14 -8.05
CA GLY A 60 13.82 7.62 -9.26
C GLY A 60 14.83 7.21 -10.34
N GLU A 61 16.13 7.32 -10.09
CA GLU A 61 17.16 6.92 -11.05
C GLU A 61 17.25 5.39 -11.14
N LEU A 62 17.22 4.85 -12.36
CA LEU A 62 17.30 3.41 -12.63
C LEU A 62 18.61 2.76 -12.15
N THR A 63 19.66 3.56 -11.98
CA THR A 63 20.94 3.13 -11.41
C THR A 63 20.87 2.84 -9.91
N SER A 64 19.81 3.30 -9.24
CA SER A 64 19.55 3.02 -7.82
C SER A 64 18.55 1.88 -7.65
N GLY A 65 18.73 1.04 -6.63
CA GLY A 65 17.79 -0.06 -6.37
C GLY A 65 16.34 0.40 -6.12
N LYS A 66 16.15 1.56 -5.48
CA LYS A 66 14.81 2.15 -5.29
C LYS A 66 14.19 2.66 -6.59
N GLY A 67 14.99 3.28 -7.46
CA GLY A 67 14.51 3.78 -8.74
C GLY A 67 14.18 2.66 -9.72
N LEU A 68 15.00 1.60 -9.76
CA LEU A 68 14.69 0.39 -10.54
C LEU A 68 13.38 -0.26 -10.08
N LEU A 69 13.22 -0.46 -8.76
CA LEU A 69 11.99 -1.05 -8.22
C LEU A 69 10.74 -0.21 -8.53
N LYS A 70 10.83 1.12 -8.49
CA LYS A 70 9.71 1.99 -8.88
C LYS A 70 9.36 1.84 -10.35
N GLU A 71 10.35 1.68 -11.22
CA GLU A 71 10.09 1.46 -12.64
C GLU A 71 9.41 0.11 -12.88
N GLU A 72 9.83 -0.94 -12.18
CA GLU A 72 9.15 -2.24 -12.19
C GLU A 72 7.69 -2.13 -11.70
N LEU A 73 7.46 -1.41 -10.59
CA LEU A 73 6.13 -1.13 -10.06
C LEU A 73 5.26 -0.33 -11.05
N ARG A 74 5.84 0.65 -11.73
CA ARG A 74 5.17 1.44 -12.78
C ARG A 74 4.74 0.57 -13.95
N ILE A 75 5.61 -0.35 -14.39
CA ILE A 75 5.30 -1.33 -15.45
C ILE A 75 4.15 -2.24 -15.02
N LEU A 76 4.10 -2.64 -13.74
CA LEU A 76 3.03 -3.45 -13.16
C LEU A 76 1.74 -2.65 -12.86
N GLY A 77 1.71 -1.35 -13.12
CA GLY A 77 0.52 -0.51 -12.93
C GLY A 77 0.26 -0.13 -11.48
N SER A 78 1.32 -0.03 -10.67
CA SER A 78 1.26 0.44 -9.27
C SER A 78 0.46 1.73 -9.14
N ALA A 79 -0.43 1.77 -8.14
CA ALA A 79 -1.29 2.92 -7.89
C ALA A 79 -0.68 3.92 -6.91
N LEU A 80 0.13 3.45 -5.97
CA LEU A 80 0.67 4.24 -4.86
C LEU A 80 2.18 4.51 -4.96
N LEU A 81 2.95 3.56 -5.47
CA LEU A 81 4.42 3.53 -5.40
C LEU A 81 5.11 3.66 -6.76
#